data_AF-A0A355GQG4-F1
#
_entry.id   AF-A0A355GQG4-F1
#
_cell.length_a   1.000
_cell.length_b   1.000
_cell.length_c   1.000
_cell.angle_alpha   90.00
_cell.angle_beta   90.00
_cell.angle_gamma   90.00
#
_symmetry.space_group_name_H-M   'P 1'
#
loop_
_entity.id
_entity.type
_entity.pdbx_description
1 polymer ?
#
loop_
_entity_poly.entity_id
_entity_poly.type
_entity_poly.pdbx_seq_one_letter_code
_entity_poly.pdbx_strand_id
1 'polypeptide(L)'
;MLSDKEMALDALEMAKAGATELTKAASECSNQALRQSLLQMRGACEASQQQLGNMAITNKWYMPAAPANPNDARQVVQFYSQPNVTPRTDTIYQNLQPNPRM
;
A
#
# COMPACT_ATOMS: atom_id res chain seq x y z
N MET A 1 -22.41 7.38 -24.88
CA MET A 1 -21.67 8.39 -24.08
C MET A 1 -21.50 7.82 -22.68
N LEU A 2 -20.36 8.05 -22.02
CA LEU A 2 -20.21 7.65 -20.61
C LEU A 2 -21.16 8.47 -19.72
N SER A 3 -21.66 7.84 -18.67
CA SER A 3 -22.35 8.51 -17.57
C SER A 3 -21.36 9.20 -16.63
N ASP A 4 -21.84 10.19 -15.88
CA ASP A 4 -21.05 10.86 -14.83
C ASP A 4 -20.50 9.86 -13.80
N LYS A 5 -21.28 8.81 -13.49
CA LYS A 5 -20.85 7.71 -12.64
C LYS A 5 -19.64 6.99 -13.22
N GLU A 6 -19.70 6.59 -14.49
CA GLU A 6 -18.61 5.87 -15.15
C GLU A 6 -17.37 6.75 -15.26
N MET A 7 -17.52 8.04 -15.61
CA MET A 7 -16.39 8.99 -15.66
C MET A 7 -15.75 9.18 -14.27
N ALA A 8 -16.57 9.29 -13.22
CA ALA A 8 -16.07 9.44 -11.86
C ALA A 8 -15.32 8.20 -11.36
N LEU A 9 -15.83 7.00 -11.65
CA LEU A 9 -15.19 5.74 -11.26
C LEU A 9 -13.92 5.47 -12.07
N ASP A 10 -13.89 5.83 -13.35
CA ASP A 10 -12.69 5.75 -14.18
C ASP A 10 -11.59 6.71 -13.69
N ALA A 11 -11.95 7.97 -13.40
CA ALA A 11 -11.03 8.93 -12.80
C ALA A 11 -10.51 8.48 -11.42
N LEU A 12 -11.37 7.87 -10.60
CA LEU A 12 -11.00 7.33 -9.30
C LEU A 12 -9.95 6.21 -9.43
N GLU A 13 -10.11 5.33 -10.42
CA GLU A 13 -9.15 4.25 -10.69
C GLU A 13 -7.85 4.81 -11.31
N MET A 14 -7.92 5.80 -12.20
CA MET A 14 -6.72 6.47 -12.72
C MET A 14 -5.88 7.12 -11.62
N ALA A 15 -6.51 7.79 -10.65
CA ALA A 15 -5.80 8.38 -9.51
C ALA A 15 -5.10 7.30 -8.67
N LYS A 16 -5.76 6.16 -8.43
CA LYS A 16 -5.18 5.00 -7.72
C LYS A 16 -4.03 4.35 -8.51
N ALA A 17 -4.19 4.17 -9.82
CA ALA A 17 -3.16 3.63 -10.69
C ALA A 17 -1.92 4.53 -10.69
N GLY A 18 -2.10 5.85 -10.85
CA GLY A 18 -1.02 6.84 -10.79
C GLY A 18 -0.24 6.78 -9.47
N ALA A 19 -0.93 6.73 -8.33
CA ALA A 19 -0.25 6.58 -7.03
C ALA A 19 0.57 5.27 -6.94
N THR A 20 0.03 4.16 -7.47
CA THR A 20 0.70 2.86 -7.46
C THR A 20 1.94 2.85 -8.36
N GLU A 21 1.83 3.36 -9.57
CA GLU A 21 2.92 3.41 -10.56
C GLU A 21 4.04 4.35 -10.10
N LEU A 22 3.69 5.53 -9.58
CA LEU A 22 4.66 6.47 -9.04
C LEU A 22 5.40 5.90 -7.82
N THR A 23 4.74 5.06 -7.02
CA THR A 23 5.40 4.34 -5.92
C THR A 23 6.46 3.38 -6.44
N LYS A 24 6.14 2.58 -7.47
CA LYS A 24 7.09 1.67 -8.12
C LYS A 24 8.26 2.45 -8.71
N ALA A 25 7.98 3.46 -9.53
CA ALA A 25 8.99 4.31 -10.13
C ALA A 25 9.90 4.98 -9.09
N ALA A 26 9.33 5.52 -8.00
CA ALA A 26 10.13 6.11 -6.93
C ALA A 26 11.04 5.08 -6.26
N SER A 27 10.55 3.86 -6.05
CA SER A 27 11.30 2.76 -5.41
C SER A 27 12.52 2.31 -6.21
N GLU A 28 12.45 2.41 -7.53
CA GLU A 28 13.51 2.01 -8.47
C GLU A 28 14.42 3.19 -8.87
N CYS A 29 14.10 4.42 -8.46
CA CYS A 29 14.82 5.63 -8.83
C CYS A 29 16.06 5.86 -7.96
N SER A 30 17.24 5.89 -8.58
CA SER A 30 18.52 6.20 -7.92
C SER A 30 18.76 7.71 -7.73
N ASN A 31 18.18 8.55 -8.59
CA ASN A 31 18.31 10.00 -8.50
C ASN A 31 17.39 10.54 -7.39
N GLN A 32 17.97 11.10 -6.33
CA GLN A 32 17.24 11.55 -5.15
C GLN A 32 16.27 12.71 -5.43
N ALA A 33 16.65 13.66 -6.28
CA ALA A 33 15.77 14.78 -6.63
C ALA A 33 14.55 14.28 -7.41
N LEU A 34 14.77 13.42 -8.41
CA LEU A 34 13.69 12.81 -9.18
C LEU A 34 12.78 11.93 -8.31
N ARG A 35 13.37 11.13 -7.42
CA ARG A 35 12.62 10.34 -6.43
C ARG A 35 11.68 11.24 -5.62
N GLN A 36 12.18 12.37 -5.12
CA GLN A 36 11.35 13.30 -4.35
C GLN A 36 10.19 13.88 -5.17
N SER A 37 10.42 14.21 -6.45
CA SER A 37 9.36 14.66 -7.36
C SER A 37 8.31 13.57 -7.63
N LEU A 38 8.72 12.32 -7.83
CA LEU A 38 7.79 11.18 -7.99
C LEU A 38 6.90 11.01 -6.75
N LEU A 39 7.47 11.13 -5.55
CA LEU A 39 6.72 11.05 -4.29
C LEU A 39 5.73 12.22 -4.12
N GLN A 40 6.09 13.43 -4.57
CA GLN A 40 5.17 14.58 -4.56
C GLN A 40 3.99 14.35 -5.51
N MET A 41 4.26 13.87 -6.73
CA MET A 41 3.20 13.51 -7.68
C MET A 41 2.29 12.40 -7.13
N ARG A 42 2.87 11.39 -6.45
CA ARG A 42 2.10 10.34 -5.77
C ARG A 42 1.13 10.94 -4.75
N GLY A 43 1.60 11.88 -3.94
CA GLY A 43 0.76 12.60 -2.97
C GLY A 43 -0.40 13.37 -3.64
N ALA A 44 -0.17 13.96 -4.82
CA ALA A 44 -1.24 14.60 -5.58
C ALA A 44 -2.29 13.60 -6.12
N CYS A 45 -1.85 12.42 -6.56
CA CYS A 45 -2.75 11.33 -6.93
C CYS A 45 -3.60 10.85 -5.74
N GLU A 46 -2.99 10.68 -4.56
CA GLU A 46 -3.70 10.31 -3.32
C GLU A 46 -4.74 11.37 -2.92
N ALA A 47 -4.40 12.65 -2.99
CA ALA A 47 -5.34 13.74 -2.71
C ALA A 47 -6.52 13.75 -3.69
N SER A 48 -6.25 13.54 -4.98
CA SER A 48 -7.29 13.43 -6.01
C SER A 48 -8.19 12.21 -5.77
N GLN A 49 -7.59 11.06 -5.41
CA GLN A 49 -8.33 9.83 -5.11
C GLN A 49 -9.28 10.04 -3.93
N GLN A 50 -8.86 10.71 -2.86
CA GLN A 50 -9.72 11.03 -1.72
C GLN A 50 -10.89 11.95 -2.10
N GLN A 51 -10.63 12.99 -2.89
CA GLN A 51 -11.67 13.93 -3.34
C GLN A 51 -12.70 13.24 -4.24
N LEU A 52 -12.25 12.48 -5.24
CA LEU A 52 -13.11 11.70 -6.12
C LEU A 52 -13.88 10.63 -5.35
N GLY A 53 -13.25 9.98 -4.38
CA GLY A 53 -13.89 8.99 -3.51
C GLY A 53 -15.03 9.60 -2.70
N ASN A 54 -14.81 10.74 -2.06
CA ASN A 54 -15.84 11.46 -1.30
C ASN A 54 -17.01 11.91 -2.19
N MET A 55 -16.72 12.39 -3.40
CA MET A 55 -17.73 12.74 -4.39
C MET A 55 -18.56 11.52 -4.79
N ALA A 56 -17.90 10.40 -5.12
CA ALA A 56 -18.57 9.16 -5.53
C ALA A 56 -19.41 8.55 -4.40
N ILE A 57 -18.97 8.66 -3.14
CA ILE A 57 -19.74 8.26 -1.96
C ILE A 57 -21.00 9.12 -1.82
N THR A 58 -20.86 10.44 -1.91
CA THR A 58 -21.98 11.39 -1.78
C THR A 58 -23.05 11.13 -2.84
N ASN A 59 -22.63 10.79 -4.05
CA ASN A 59 -23.53 10.45 -5.17
C ASN A 59 -24.00 8.98 -5.16
N LYS A 60 -23.64 8.18 -4.15
CA LYS A 60 -23.97 6.75 -4.04
C LYS A 60 -23.44 5.90 -5.22
N TRP A 61 -22.34 6.33 -5.82
CA TRP A 61 -21.67 5.63 -6.93
C TRP A 61 -20.59 4.67 -6.44
N TYR A 62 -20.05 4.91 -5.23
CA TYR A 62 -19.01 4.11 -4.60
C TYR A 62 -19.35 3.85 -3.13
N MET A 63 -19.11 2.61 -2.68
CA MET A 63 -19.22 2.23 -1.27
C MET A 63 -17.84 1.74 -0.80
N PRO A 64 -17.19 2.44 0.14
CA PRO A 64 -15.91 1.99 0.67
C PRO A 64 -16.10 0.72 1.49
N ALA A 65 -15.03 -0.07 1.62
CA ALA A 65 -15.04 -1.19 2.54
C ALA A 65 -15.33 -0.72 3.97
N ALA A 66 -16.10 -1.51 4.71
CA ALA A 66 -16.32 -1.24 6.12
C ALA A 66 -14.98 -1.24 6.87
N PRO A 67 -14.81 -0.37 7.89
CA PRO A 67 -13.62 -0.44 8.73
C PRO A 67 -13.53 -1.81 9.40
N ALA A 68 -12.29 -2.29 9.58
CA ALA A 68 -12.04 -3.53 10.30
C ALA A 68 -12.57 -3.43 11.75
N ASN A 69 -12.89 -4.58 12.36
CA ASN A 69 -13.27 -4.63 13.75
C ASN A 69 -12.12 -4.05 14.63
N PRO A 70 -12.41 -3.12 15.56
CA PRO A 70 -11.38 -2.53 16.42
C PRO A 70 -10.59 -3.56 17.25
N ASN A 71 -11.18 -4.71 17.59
CA ASN A 71 -10.48 -5.77 18.29
C ASN A 71 -9.44 -6.44 17.39
N ASP A 72 -9.81 -6.77 16.16
CA ASP A 72 -8.91 -7.38 15.18
C ASP A 72 -7.74 -6.43 14.87
N ALA A 73 -8.03 -5.14 14.68
CA ALA A 73 -7.01 -4.12 14.47
C ALA A 73 -6.03 -4.03 15.66
N ARG A 74 -6.54 -4.01 16.90
CA ARG A 74 -5.71 -4.00 18.11
C ARG A 74 -4.85 -5.26 18.25
N GLN A 75 -5.39 -6.42 17.93
CA GLN A 75 -4.65 -7.69 17.97
C GLN A 75 -3.46 -7.68 17.00
N VAL A 76 -3.67 -7.19 15.77
CA VAL A 76 -2.59 -7.05 14.77
C VAL A 76 -1.52 -6.06 15.23
N VAL A 77 -1.91 -4.90 15.78
CA VAL A 77 -0.97 -3.92 16.32
C VAL A 77 -0.13 -4.51 17.46
N GLN A 78 -0.75 -5.24 18.39
CA GLN A 78 -0.04 -5.92 19.48
C GLN A 78 0.92 -6.99 18.97
N PHE A 79 0.55 -7.73 17.92
CA PHE A 79 1.44 -8.70 17.29
C PHE A 79 2.74 -8.02 16.83
N TYR A 80 2.66 -6.95 16.05
CA TYR A 80 3.83 -6.27 15.49
C TYR A 80 4.59 -5.35 16.47
N SER A 81 3.97 -4.96 17.59
CA SER A 81 4.62 -4.12 18.61
C SER A 81 5.50 -4.93 19.59
N GLN A 82 5.49 -6.26 19.50
CA GLN A 82 6.30 -7.11 20.36
C GLN A 82 7.78 -7.06 19.94
N PRO A 83 8.72 -6.90 20.90
CA PRO A 83 10.16 -6.77 20.60
C PRO A 83 10.80 -8.01 19.94
N ASN A 84 10.10 -9.15 19.88
CA ASN A 84 10.63 -10.43 19.41
C ASN A 84 9.96 -10.98 18.14
N VAL A 85 9.24 -10.18 17.35
CA VAL A 85 8.84 -10.61 15.99
C VAL A 85 10.05 -10.52 15.06
N THR A 86 10.98 -11.46 15.24
CA THR A 86 11.98 -11.75 14.21
C THR A 86 11.25 -12.44 13.05
N PRO A 87 11.47 -12.02 11.79
CA PRO A 87 11.03 -12.82 10.65
C PRO A 87 11.57 -14.24 10.86
N ARG A 88 10.71 -15.26 10.78
CA ARG A 88 11.13 -16.66 10.81
C ARG A 88 12.07 -16.92 9.63
N THR A 89 13.36 -16.71 9.83
CA THR A 89 14.42 -17.32 9.02
C THR A 89 14.61 -18.72 9.57
N ASP A 90 13.59 -19.58 9.43
CA ASP A 90 13.64 -20.94 9.98
C ASP A 90 14.74 -21.73 9.25
N THR A 91 15.89 -21.86 9.92
CA THR A 91 16.69 -23.08 10.13
C THR A 91 17.45 -23.78 8.98
N ILE A 92 17.43 -23.34 7.71
CA ILE A 92 18.13 -24.13 6.66
C ILE A 92 19.67 -24.14 6.81
N TYR A 93 20.28 -23.19 7.51
CA TYR A 93 21.75 -23.13 7.66
C TYR A 93 22.31 -23.69 8.98
N GLN A 94 21.47 -24.14 9.92
CA GLN A 94 21.97 -24.58 11.24
C GLN A 94 22.44 -26.06 11.26
N ASN A 95 22.24 -26.79 10.16
CA ASN A 95 22.61 -28.22 10.04
C ASN A 95 23.87 -28.49 9.19
N LEU A 96 24.69 -27.47 8.87
CA LEU A 96 25.95 -27.64 8.14
C LEU A 96 27.19 -27.41 9.01
N GLN A 97 27.17 -27.82 10.28
CA GLN A 97 28.42 -27.99 11.02
C GLN A 97 29.13 -29.25 10.51
N PRO A 98 30.38 -29.16 10.01
CA PRO A 98 31.14 -30.33 9.61
C PRO A 98 31.36 -31.22 10.83
N ASN A 99 30.98 -32.49 10.74
CA ASN A 99 31.21 -33.47 11.80
C ASN A 99 32.73 -33.62 12.04
N PRO A 100 33.28 -33.22 13.20
CA PRO A 100 34.68 -33.45 13.50
C PRO A 100 34.79 -34.83 14.13
N ARG A 101 34.87 -35.88 13.30
CA ARG A 101 35.49 -37.19 13.56
C ARG A 101 35.01 -38.25 12.58
N MET A 102 35.79 -38.46 11.51
CA MET A 102 36.42 -39.73 11.13
C MET A 102 37.73 -39.41 10.42
#